data_AF-A0A914RIG6-F1
#
_entry.id   AF-A0A914RIG6-F1
#
_cell.length_a   1.000
_cell.length_b   1.000
_cell.length_c   1.000
_cell.angle_alpha   90.00
_cell.angle_beta   90.00
_cell.angle_gamma   90.00
#
_symmetry.space_group_name_H-M   'P 1'
#
loop_
_entity.id
_entity.type
_entity.pdbx_description
1 polymer ?
#
loop_
_entity_poly.entity_id
_entity_poly.type
_entity_poly.pdbx_seq_one_letter_code
_entity_poly.pdbx_strand_id
1 'polypeptide(L)'
;RGNLSVPTVGNLFSLSVSYSYTLTLYTIRKPFVPSERGASYIFNREALIDQLRRLKCRVLIRAHCPFEKGFTKSLDGFCYTVHSSKDPRRECYEAAMLLLDFNTETSLIEAQVVYHRADE
;
A
#
# COMPACT_ATOMS: atom_id res chain seq x y z
N ARG A 1 -11.98 57.92 -10.14
CA ARG A 1 -10.51 58.07 -9.97
C ARG A 1 -10.28 58.10 -8.46
N GLY A 2 -10.09 57.01 -7.74
CA GLY A 2 -9.23 55.87 -8.00
C GLY A 2 -8.04 55.96 -7.04
N ASN A 3 -7.95 54.97 -6.14
CA ASN A 3 -6.80 54.55 -5.34
C ASN A 3 -6.64 55.13 -3.93
N LEU A 4 -7.01 54.32 -2.93
CA LEU A 4 -6.02 53.61 -2.11
C LEU A 4 -6.71 52.54 -1.24
N SER A 5 -6.36 51.27 -1.45
CA SER A 5 -6.22 50.30 -0.37
C SER A 5 -5.52 49.05 -0.90
N VAL A 6 -4.39 48.75 -0.27
CA VAL A 6 -3.68 47.47 -0.36
C VAL A 6 -4.54 46.39 0.29
N PRO A 7 -4.51 45.15 -0.21
CA PRO A 7 -4.35 44.03 0.71
C PRO A 7 -3.25 43.07 0.23
N THR A 8 -2.23 42.85 1.05
CA THR A 8 -2.16 41.81 2.09
C THR A 8 -1.73 40.48 1.50
N VAL A 9 -0.48 40.15 1.83
CA VAL A 9 0.18 38.86 1.69
C VAL A 9 -0.75 37.77 2.23
N GLY A 10 -1.23 36.88 1.38
CA GLY A 10 -2.10 35.79 1.81
C GLY A 10 -2.27 34.72 0.74
N ASN A 11 -1.95 33.49 1.12
CA ASN A 11 -2.30 32.24 0.44
C ASN A 11 -1.48 31.79 -0.78
N LEU A 12 -0.21 31.45 -0.55
CA LEU A 12 0.48 30.43 -1.37
C LEU A 12 0.37 28.99 -0.81
N PHE A 13 -0.13 28.81 0.42
CA PHE A 13 -0.16 27.50 1.10
C PHE A 13 -1.41 26.63 0.84
N SER A 14 -2.47 27.17 0.24
CA SER A 14 -3.72 26.43 0.00
C SER A 14 -3.74 25.66 -1.34
N LEU A 15 -2.96 26.12 -2.33
CA LEU A 15 -2.89 25.50 -3.66
C LEU A 15 -2.14 24.17 -3.67
N SER A 16 -1.05 24.02 -2.90
CA SER A 16 -0.27 22.78 -2.87
C SER A 16 -1.05 21.63 -2.21
N VAL A 17 -1.74 21.90 -1.10
CA VAL A 17 -2.53 20.89 -0.38
C VAL A 17 -3.72 20.42 -1.22
N SER A 18 -4.45 21.36 -1.85
CA SER A 18 -5.59 21.06 -2.72
C SER A 18 -5.17 20.31 -3.99
N TYR A 19 -4.06 20.71 -4.62
CA TYR A 19 -3.49 20.03 -5.79
C TYR A 19 -3.01 18.62 -5.44
N SER A 20 -2.34 18.44 -4.30
CA SER A 20 -1.93 17.13 -3.79
C SER A 20 -3.15 16.23 -3.55
N TYR A 21 -4.21 16.74 -2.93
CA TYR A 21 -5.43 15.98 -2.67
C TYR A 21 -6.17 15.59 -3.96
N THR A 22 -6.29 16.52 -4.92
CA THR A 22 -6.92 16.23 -6.21
C THR A 22 -6.08 15.31 -7.08
N LEU A 23 -4.75 15.44 -7.09
CA LEU A 23 -3.87 14.47 -7.74
C LEU A 23 -4.03 13.09 -7.10
N THR A 24 -4.04 13.02 -5.76
CA THR A 24 -4.18 11.76 -5.00
C THR A 24 -5.51 11.08 -5.33
N LEU A 25 -6.63 11.82 -5.32
CA LEU A 25 -7.95 11.31 -5.70
C LEU A 25 -8.05 10.92 -7.18
N TYR A 26 -7.41 11.68 -8.07
CA TYR A 26 -7.38 11.37 -9.51
C TYR A 26 -6.52 10.13 -9.80
N THR A 27 -5.39 9.95 -9.11
CA THR A 27 -4.57 8.73 -9.19
C THR A 27 -5.27 7.52 -8.59
N ILE A 28 -6.09 7.69 -7.55
CA ILE A 28 -6.89 6.58 -6.98
C ILE A 28 -7.86 5.99 -8.02
N ARG A 29 -8.35 6.80 -8.97
CA ARG A 29 -9.26 6.32 -10.03
C ARG A 29 -8.55 5.59 -11.17
N LYS A 30 -7.26 5.81 -11.39
CA LYS A 30 -6.53 5.13 -12.47
C LYS A 30 -6.13 3.73 -12.02
N PRO A 31 -6.38 2.69 -12.82
CA PRO A 31 -6.09 1.31 -12.43
C PRO A 31 -4.59 1.08 -12.19
N PHE A 32 -3.75 1.76 -12.98
CA PHE A 32 -2.29 1.72 -12.86
C PHE A 32 -1.72 3.13 -13.00
N VAL A 33 -0.81 3.51 -12.10
CA VAL A 33 -0.09 4.80 -12.12
C VAL A 33 1.41 4.55 -11.99
N PRO A 34 2.29 5.31 -12.67
CA PRO A 34 3.74 5.11 -12.56
C PRO A 34 4.22 5.16 -11.12
N SER A 35 5.16 4.28 -10.76
CA SER A 35 5.74 4.28 -9.42
C SER A 35 6.70 5.45 -9.22
N GLU A 36 6.63 6.10 -8.05
CA GLU A 36 7.62 7.08 -7.60
C GLU A 36 9.03 6.50 -7.45
N ARG A 37 9.15 5.16 -7.40
CA ARG A 37 10.45 4.45 -7.40
C ARG A 37 11.15 4.49 -8.76
N GLY A 38 10.54 5.09 -9.78
CA GLY A 38 11.10 5.20 -11.13
C GLY A 38 11.02 3.90 -11.95
N ALA A 39 10.34 2.87 -11.44
CA ALA A 39 10.18 1.59 -12.11
C ALA A 39 8.79 0.99 -11.86
N SER A 40 8.18 0.45 -12.92
CA SER A 40 6.85 -0.19 -12.87
C SER A 40 5.72 0.77 -12.46
N TYR A 41 4.57 0.20 -12.10
CA TYR A 41 3.34 0.88 -11.76
C TYR A 41 2.83 0.48 -10.36
N ILE A 42 2.16 1.41 -9.70
CA ILE A 42 1.29 1.17 -8.55
C ILE A 42 -0.11 0.86 -9.10
N PHE A 43 -0.80 -0.09 -8.50
CA PHE A 43 -2.16 -0.49 -8.88
C PHE A 43 -3.15 -0.15 -7.78
N ASN A 44 -4.39 0.17 -8.17
CA ASN A 44 -5.48 0.37 -7.22
C ASN A 44 -6.22 -0.93 -6.91
N ARG A 45 -7.23 -0.84 -6.04
CA ARG A 45 -8.02 -1.97 -5.58
C ARG A 45 -8.79 -2.64 -6.72
N GLU A 46 -9.44 -1.85 -7.56
CA GLU A 46 -10.29 -2.33 -8.66
C GLU A 46 -9.47 -3.10 -9.69
N ALA A 47 -8.29 -2.58 -10.03
CA ALA A 47 -7.35 -3.23 -10.94
C ALA A 47 -6.88 -4.57 -10.38
N LEU A 48 -6.55 -4.63 -9.09
CA LEU A 48 -6.16 -5.89 -8.45
C LEU A 48 -7.30 -6.93 -8.51
N ILE A 49 -8.52 -6.54 -8.13
CA ILE A 49 -9.67 -7.45 -8.11
C ILE A 49 -9.95 -8.00 -9.52
N ASP A 50 -9.88 -7.15 -10.54
CA ASP A 50 -10.07 -7.56 -11.93
C ASP A 50 -9.04 -8.62 -12.36
N GLN A 51 -7.75 -8.40 -12.03
CA GLN A 51 -6.70 -9.37 -12.32
C GLN A 51 -6.85 -10.67 -11.54
N LEU A 52 -7.22 -10.61 -10.25
CA LEU A 52 -7.46 -11.79 -9.42
C LEU A 52 -8.59 -12.64 -10.01
N ARG A 53 -9.71 -12.02 -10.43
CA ARG A 53 -10.82 -12.72 -11.09
C ARG A 53 -10.39 -13.39 -12.40
N ARG A 54 -9.64 -12.67 -13.23
CA ARG A 54 -9.15 -13.18 -14.51
C ARG A 54 -8.22 -14.38 -14.34
N LEU A 55 -7.37 -14.35 -13.30
CA LEU A 55 -6.43 -15.42 -12.98
C LEU A 55 -7.04 -16.54 -12.11
N LYS A 56 -8.32 -16.41 -11.72
CA LYS A 56 -8.99 -17.31 -10.78
C LYS A 56 -8.26 -17.44 -9.43
N CYS A 57 -7.62 -16.35 -9.01
CA CYS A 57 -6.97 -16.21 -7.71
C CYS A 57 -7.89 -15.51 -6.73
N ARG A 58 -7.73 -15.80 -5.43
CA ARG A 58 -8.50 -15.12 -4.36
C ARG A 58 -7.79 -13.88 -3.83
N VAL A 59 -6.47 -13.97 -3.69
CA VAL A 59 -5.66 -12.96 -3.02
C VAL A 59 -4.28 -12.88 -3.68
N LEU A 60 -3.63 -11.72 -3.54
CA LEU A 60 -2.23 -11.52 -3.89
C LEU A 60 -1.37 -11.58 -2.62
N ILE A 61 -0.39 -12.47 -2.60
CA ILE A 61 0.67 -12.47 -1.58
C ILE A 61 1.95 -11.98 -2.25
N ARG A 62 2.56 -10.93 -1.70
CA ARG A 62 3.75 -10.28 -2.26
C ARG A 62 4.72 -9.84 -1.17
N ALA A 63 5.89 -9.36 -1.57
CA ALA A 63 6.89 -8.75 -0.70
C ALA A 63 7.20 -7.30 -1.15
N HIS A 64 8.48 -6.92 -1.07
CA HIS A 64 9.12 -5.74 -1.69
C HIS A 64 9.09 -4.41 -0.91
N CYS A 65 8.05 -4.07 -0.14
CA CYS A 65 8.01 -2.81 0.61
C CYS A 65 7.97 -3.03 2.14
N PRO A 66 9.02 -2.70 2.92
CA PRO A 66 9.01 -2.92 4.36
C PRO A 66 7.94 -2.04 5.03
N PHE A 67 7.09 -2.65 5.84
CA PHE A 67 6.12 -1.96 6.69
C PHE A 67 6.63 -1.88 8.13
N GLU A 68 5.87 -1.26 9.04
CA GLU A 68 6.22 -1.20 10.48
C GLU A 68 6.47 -2.58 11.09
N LYS A 69 5.78 -3.61 10.58
CA LYS A 69 6.01 -5.02 10.88
C LYS A 69 6.19 -5.81 9.58
N GLY A 70 6.74 -7.01 9.68
CA GLY A 70 6.98 -7.92 8.56
C GLY A 70 5.73 -8.39 7.82
N PHE A 71 4.53 -8.05 8.31
CA PHE A 71 3.28 -8.41 7.66
C PHE A 71 2.29 -7.25 7.65
N THR A 72 1.61 -7.05 6.52
CA THR A 72 0.45 -6.16 6.44
C THR A 72 -0.61 -6.67 5.46
N LYS A 73 -1.86 -6.28 5.72
CA LYS A 73 -3.01 -6.50 4.86
C LYS A 73 -3.42 -5.16 4.26
N SER A 74 -3.57 -5.09 2.95
CA SER A 74 -4.03 -3.90 2.24
C SER A 74 -5.12 -4.25 1.25
N LEU A 75 -5.79 -3.22 0.72
CA LEU A 75 -6.84 -3.35 -0.30
C LEU A 75 -7.94 -4.32 0.17
N ASP A 76 -8.50 -4.10 1.36
CA ASP A 76 -9.56 -4.91 1.96
C ASP A 76 -9.29 -6.42 2.02
N GLY A 77 -8.02 -6.81 2.21
CA GLY A 77 -7.64 -8.21 2.31
C GLY A 77 -7.45 -8.92 0.97
N PHE A 78 -7.42 -8.18 -0.15
CA PHE A 78 -7.02 -8.75 -1.44
C PHE A 78 -5.50 -8.77 -1.64
N CYS A 79 -4.74 -8.03 -0.82
CA CYS A 79 -3.28 -7.92 -0.94
C CYS A 79 -2.59 -8.08 0.42
N TYR A 80 -1.73 -9.09 0.51
CA TYR A 80 -0.91 -9.39 1.67
C TYR A 80 0.55 -9.10 1.33
N THR A 81 1.21 -8.32 2.18
CA THR A 81 2.65 -8.08 2.07
C THR A 81 3.37 -8.77 3.21
N VAL A 82 4.32 -9.65 2.89
CA VAL A 82 5.13 -10.42 3.83
C VAL A 82 6.60 -10.08 3.62
N HIS A 83 7.34 -9.94 4.70
CA HIS A 83 8.78 -9.72 4.75
C HIS A 83 9.41 -10.55 5.85
N SER A 84 10.40 -11.34 5.47
CA SER A 84 11.09 -12.30 6.33
C SER A 84 12.50 -11.86 6.73
N SER A 85 12.91 -10.64 6.37
CA SER A 85 14.26 -10.11 6.63
C SER A 85 14.21 -8.90 7.54
N LYS A 86 15.18 -8.77 8.44
CA LYS A 86 15.40 -7.55 9.23
C LYS A 86 15.57 -6.34 8.31
N ASP A 87 14.88 -5.24 8.61
CA ASP A 87 15.22 -3.94 8.05
C ASP A 87 16.31 -3.30 8.92
N PRO A 88 17.57 -3.19 8.46
CA PRO A 88 18.67 -2.63 9.25
C PRO A 88 18.46 -1.15 9.59
N ARG A 89 17.51 -0.47 8.93
CA ARG A 89 17.15 0.92 9.22
C ARG A 89 16.12 1.04 10.34
N ARG A 90 15.59 -0.09 10.84
CA ARG A 90 14.54 -0.13 11.86
C ARG A 90 14.99 -1.03 13.01
N GLU A 91 15.24 -0.41 14.17
CA GLU A 91 15.74 -1.11 15.36
C GLU A 91 14.78 -2.19 15.86
N CYS A 92 13.47 -1.98 15.74
CA CYS A 92 12.43 -2.89 16.24
C CYS A 92 11.67 -3.61 15.11
N TYR A 93 12.36 -4.10 14.08
CA TYR A 93 11.70 -4.81 12.98
C TYR A 93 11.40 -6.28 13.31
N GLU A 94 10.12 -6.65 13.27
CA GLU A 94 9.68 -8.05 13.35
C GLU A 94 9.57 -8.65 11.95
N ALA A 95 10.37 -9.67 11.63
CA ALA A 95 10.17 -10.47 10.44
C ALA A 95 8.87 -11.28 10.58
N ALA A 96 8.19 -11.56 9.46
CA ALA A 96 6.99 -12.37 9.48
C ALA A 96 7.06 -13.52 8.46
N MET A 97 6.42 -14.62 8.84
CA MET A 97 6.18 -15.78 7.99
C MET A 97 4.67 -16.00 7.90
N LEU A 98 4.17 -16.22 6.68
CA LEU A 98 2.77 -16.55 6.44
C LEU A 98 2.68 -18.06 6.18
N LEU A 99 2.17 -18.79 7.16
CA LEU A 99 1.88 -20.22 7.05
C LEU A 99 0.51 -20.38 6.39
N LEU A 100 0.46 -21.15 5.31
CA LEU A 100 -0.77 -21.46 4.59
C LEU A 100 -1.06 -22.96 4.76
N ASP A 101 -2.25 -23.27 5.24
CA ASP A 101 -2.72 -24.64 5.34
C ASP A 101 -3.95 -24.83 4.47
N PHE A 102 -4.00 -25.92 3.71
CA PHE A 102 -5.15 -26.23 2.88
C PHE A 102 -6.02 -27.26 3.58
N ASN A 103 -7.16 -26.80 4.05
CA ASN A 103 -8.16 -27.65 4.66
C ASN A 103 -8.91 -28.42 3.55
N THR A 104 -8.62 -29.71 3.45
CA THR A 104 -9.21 -30.59 2.41
C THR A 104 -10.72 -30.81 2.58
N GLU A 105 -11.25 -30.71 3.81
CA GLU A 105 -12.67 -30.88 4.09
C GLU A 105 -13.49 -29.67 3.63
N THR A 106 -12.98 -28.46 3.88
CA THR A 106 -13.67 -27.22 3.51
C THR A 106 -13.25 -26.70 2.13
N SER A 107 -12.17 -27.24 1.55
CA SER A 107 -11.50 -26.71 0.37
C SER A 107 -11.10 -25.23 0.51
N LEU A 108 -10.83 -24.80 1.75
CA LEU A 108 -10.40 -23.44 2.07
C LEU A 108 -8.91 -23.43 2.45
N ILE A 109 -8.26 -22.31 2.18
CA ILE A 109 -6.92 -22.02 2.67
C ILE A 109 -7.06 -21.27 3.99
N GLU A 110 -6.51 -21.83 5.04
CA GLU A 110 -6.30 -21.18 6.33
C GLU A 110 -4.92 -20.52 6.34
N ALA A 111 -4.81 -19.41 7.04
CA ALA A 111 -3.57 -18.62 7.06
C ALA A 111 -3.23 -18.14 8.46
N GLN A 112 -2.01 -18.42 8.91
CA GLN A 112 -1.46 -17.97 10.18
C GLN A 112 -0.21 -17.14 9.93
N VAL A 113 -0.08 -16.02 10.64
CA VAL A 113 1.14 -15.19 10.62
C VAL A 113 1.94 -15.50 11.87
N VAL A 114 3.21 -15.85 11.69
CA VAL A 114 4.18 -16.02 12.78
C VAL A 114 5.20 -14.90 12.67
N TYR A 115 5.49 -14.25 13.79
CA TYR A 115 6.46 -13.16 13.88
C TYR A 115 7.73 -13.65 14.56
N HIS A 116 8.88 -13.22 14.04
CA HIS A 116 10.18 -13.51 14.59
C HIS A 116 10.94 -12.21 14.78
N ARG A 117 11.53 -12.02 15.97
CA ARG A 117 12.48 -10.94 16.20
C ARG A 117 13.79 -11.34 15.56
N ALA A 118 14.39 -10.44 14.80
CA ALA A 118 15.66 -10.72 14.13
C ALA A 118 16.88 -10.77 15.09
N ASP A 119 16.65 -10.59 16.40
CA ASP A 119 17.68 -10.52 17.45
C ASP A 119 17.63 -11.72 18.42
N GLU A 120 16.76 -12.71 18.17
CA GLU A 120 16.65 -13.99 18.89
C GLU A 120 17.19 -15.14 18.04
#